data_AF-A0A2V6WV20-F1
#
_entry.id   AF-A0A2V6WV20-F1
#
_cell.length_a   1.000
_cell.length_b   1.000
_cell.length_c   1.000
_cell.angle_alpha   90.00
_cell.angle_beta   90.00
_cell.angle_gamma   90.00
#
_symmetry.space_group_name_H-M   'P 1'
#
loop_
_entity.id
_entity.type
_entity.pdbx_description
1 polymer ?
#
loop_
_entity_poly.entity_id
_entity_poly.type
_entity_poly.pdbx_seq_one_letter_code
_entity_poly.pdbx_strand_id
1 'polypeptide(L)'
;MSGKGDSGLPAPLPPAVRRIAFSVALPWALLTLLIYAMALAGGFVQTWGRDYTPTLRHYARAFSVEWGAGGVIWSGSAWRSFWTTLELASLAAPLTAALGLLTAYLVVRQRFVGRTAFEFTTM
;
A
#
# COMPACT_ATOMS: atom_id res chain seq x y z
N MET A 1 17.41 -15.11 -41.81
CA MET A 1 17.59 -13.68 -42.11
C MET A 1 16.26 -12.97 -41.95
N SER A 2 16.26 -11.80 -41.31
CA SER A 2 15.10 -11.00 -40.85
C SER A 2 14.58 -11.44 -39.47
N GLY A 3 15.06 -10.93 -38.33
CA GLY A 3 15.91 -9.74 -38.13
C GLY A 3 15.14 -8.42 -38.16
N LYS A 4 13.80 -8.43 -38.03
CA LYS A 4 12.99 -7.22 -37.93
C LYS A 4 12.25 -7.23 -36.61
N GLY A 5 12.49 -6.19 -35.82
CA GLY A 5 12.02 -6.04 -34.45
C GLY A 5 10.56 -6.44 -34.31
N ASP A 6 10.35 -7.42 -33.45
CA ASP A 6 9.09 -7.58 -32.74
C ASP A 6 8.81 -6.21 -32.14
N SER A 7 7.84 -5.50 -32.72
CA SER A 7 7.32 -4.27 -32.13
C SER A 7 7.00 -4.64 -30.68
N GLY A 8 7.61 -3.99 -29.69
CA GLY A 8 7.49 -4.33 -28.25
C GLY A 8 6.08 -4.24 -27.65
N LEU A 9 5.06 -4.42 -28.49
CA LEU A 9 3.68 -4.71 -28.18
C LEU A 9 3.63 -6.09 -27.51
N PRO A 10 3.19 -6.17 -26.24
CA PRO A 10 2.99 -7.44 -25.56
C PRO A 10 2.10 -8.35 -26.41
N ALA A 11 2.55 -9.58 -26.67
CA ALA A 11 1.75 -10.58 -27.37
C ALA A 11 0.38 -10.72 -26.67
N PRO A 12 -0.75 -10.57 -27.38
CA PRO A 12 -2.06 -10.61 -26.76
C PRO A 12 -2.28 -11.98 -26.12
N LEU A 13 -2.64 -12.01 -24.83
CA LEU A 13 -2.91 -13.26 -24.14
C LEU A 13 -4.02 -14.04 -24.86
N PRO A 14 -3.90 -15.38 -24.96
CA PRO A 14 -4.96 -16.23 -25.49
C PRO A 14 -6.30 -15.89 -24.82
N PRO A 15 -7.40 -15.77 -25.59
CA PRO A 15 -8.66 -15.24 -25.07
C PRO A 15 -9.23 -16.05 -23.90
N ALA A 16 -8.96 -17.36 -23.85
CA ALA A 16 -9.34 -18.23 -22.74
C ALA A 16 -8.59 -17.89 -21.44
N VAL A 17 -7.25 -17.77 -21.51
CA VAL A 17 -6.40 -17.40 -20.38
C VAL A 17 -6.78 -16.02 -19.85
N ARG A 18 -7.00 -15.06 -20.75
CA ARG A 18 -7.44 -13.71 -20.40
C ARG A 18 -8.78 -13.74 -19.65
N ARG A 19 -9.77 -14.49 -20.15
CA ARG A 19 -11.09 -14.61 -19.49
C ARG A 19 -10.98 -15.23 -18.10
N ILE A 20 -10.18 -16.28 -17.93
CA ILE A 20 -9.97 -16.92 -16.63
C ILE A 20 -9.29 -15.94 -15.66
N ALA A 21 -8.22 -15.27 -16.08
CA ALA A 21 -7.53 -14.29 -15.26
C ALA A 21 -8.48 -13.18 -14.78
N PHE A 22 -9.29 -12.59 -15.68
CA PHE A 22 -10.28 -11.59 -15.30
C PHE A 22 -11.41 -12.17 -14.44
N SER A 23 -11.83 -13.41 -14.65
CA SER A 23 -12.87 -14.04 -13.83
C SER A 23 -12.47 -14.22 -12.37
N VAL A 24 -11.17 -14.33 -12.08
CA VAL A 24 -10.64 -14.40 -10.71
C VAL A 24 -10.29 -13.01 -10.17
N ALA A 25 -9.64 -12.19 -11.00
CA ALA A 25 -9.19 -10.86 -10.58
C ALA A 25 -10.36 -9.90 -10.32
N LEU A 26 -11.42 -9.91 -11.15
CA LEU A 26 -12.55 -8.97 -11.01
C LEU A 26 -13.35 -9.20 -9.73
N PRO A 27 -13.73 -10.42 -9.32
CA PRO A 27 -14.38 -10.63 -8.03
C PRO A 27 -13.50 -10.21 -6.86
N TRP A 28 -12.20 -10.49 -6.92
CA TRP A 28 -11.27 -10.07 -5.86
C TRP A 28 -11.16 -8.55 -5.76
N ALA A 29 -11.04 -7.87 -6.90
CA ALA A 29 -11.01 -6.40 -6.96
C ALA A 29 -12.34 -5.80 -6.48
N LEU A 30 -13.47 -6.38 -6.87
CA LEU A 30 -14.80 -5.95 -6.44
C LEU A 30 -14.97 -6.12 -4.93
N LEU A 31 -14.58 -7.27 -4.38
CA LEU A 31 -14.57 -7.51 -2.93
C LEU A 31 -13.73 -6.45 -2.20
N THR A 32 -12.52 -6.19 -2.70
CA THR A 32 -11.63 -5.18 -2.14
C THR A 32 -12.27 -3.79 -2.14
N LEU A 33 -12.89 -3.40 -3.26
CA LEU A 33 -13.61 -2.13 -3.39
C LEU A 33 -14.79 -2.04 -2.42
N LEU A 34 -15.58 -3.12 -2.29
CA LEU A 34 -16.71 -3.17 -1.37
C LEU A 34 -16.26 -3.03 0.08
N ILE A 35 -15.18 -3.73 0.48
CA ILE A 35 -14.64 -3.61 1.84
C ILE A 35 -14.19 -2.18 2.13
N TYR A 36 -13.46 -1.55 1.20
CA TYR A 36 -13.03 -0.16 1.40
C TYR A 36 -14.20 0.82 1.40
N ALA A 37 -15.20 0.62 0.54
CA ALA A 37 -16.41 1.43 0.56
C ALA A 37 -17.16 1.30 1.89
N MET A 38 -17.23 0.08 2.44
CA MET A 38 -17.85 -0.20 3.73
C MET A 38 -17.08 0.47 4.88
N ALA A 39 -15.75 0.38 4.87
CA ALA A 39 -14.89 1.06 5.85
C ALA A 39 -15.04 2.58 5.79
N LEU A 40 -15.09 3.15 4.58
CA LEU A 40 -15.31 4.57 4.37
C LEU A 40 -16.69 4.99 4.90
N ALA A 41 -17.75 4.29 4.50
CA ALA A 41 -19.11 4.56 4.97
C ALA A 41 -19.22 4.43 6.49
N GLY A 42 -18.53 3.44 7.09
CA GLY A 42 -18.46 3.26 8.54
C GLY A 42 -17.84 4.45 9.28
N GLY A 43 -16.85 5.13 8.68
CA GLY A 43 -16.23 6.33 9.26
C GLY A 43 -17.18 7.52 9.39
N PHE A 44 -18.17 7.63 8.49
CA PHE A 44 -19.14 8.71 8.48
C PHE A 44 -20.44 8.38 9.22
N VAL A 45 -20.60 7.17 9.74
CA VAL A 45 -21.84 6.72 10.38
C VAL A 45 -21.65 6.67 11.90
N GLN A 46 -22.70 6.99 12.68
CA GLN A 46 -22.59 6.98 14.14
C GLN A 46 -22.31 5.58 14.70
N THR A 47 -23.12 4.59 14.35
CA THR A 47 -22.93 3.20 14.77
C THR A 47 -23.44 2.26 13.70
N TRP A 48 -22.51 1.65 12.97
CA TRP A 48 -22.81 0.67 11.94
C TRP A 48 -23.69 -0.46 12.50
N GLY A 49 -24.79 -0.80 11.80
CA GLY A 49 -25.74 -1.83 12.24
C GLY A 49 -26.81 -1.38 13.23
N ARG A 50 -26.73 -0.17 13.80
CA ARG A 50 -27.74 0.37 14.74
C ARG A 50 -28.27 1.75 14.34
N ASP A 51 -27.37 2.68 14.04
CA ASP A 51 -27.71 4.05 13.67
C ASP A 51 -26.83 4.50 12.49
N TYR A 52 -27.47 4.61 11.33
CA TYR A 52 -26.86 5.02 10.07
C TYR A 52 -26.82 6.54 9.87
N THR A 53 -27.13 7.33 10.90
CA THR A 53 -27.09 8.79 10.83
C THR A 53 -25.66 9.27 10.54
N PRO A 54 -25.45 10.08 9.49
CA PRO A 54 -24.14 10.65 9.19
C PRO A 54 -23.63 11.53 10.34
N THR A 55 -22.37 11.35 10.75
CA THR A 55 -21.75 12.13 11.82
C THR A 55 -20.26 12.34 11.60
N LEU A 56 -19.76 13.49 12.03
CA LEU A 56 -18.33 13.84 12.03
C LEU A 56 -17.72 13.82 13.44
N ARG A 57 -18.51 13.40 14.44
CA ARG A 57 -18.11 13.43 15.85
C ARG A 57 -16.88 12.56 16.15
N HIS A 58 -16.74 11.45 15.43
CA HIS A 58 -15.59 10.55 15.54
C HIS A 58 -14.30 11.24 15.10
N TYR A 59 -14.32 11.92 13.96
CA TYR A 59 -13.18 12.70 13.47
C TYR A 59 -12.82 13.85 14.41
N ALA A 60 -13.82 14.59 14.89
CA ALA A 60 -13.60 15.72 15.80
C ALA A 60 -12.96 15.29 17.13
N ARG A 61 -13.32 14.12 17.67
CA ARG A 61 -12.72 13.56 18.89
C ARG A 61 -11.35 12.92 18.63
N ALA A 62 -11.22 12.18 17.54
CA ALA A 62 -9.98 11.48 17.21
C ALA A 62 -8.84 12.46 16.88
N PHE A 63 -9.16 13.56 16.18
CA PHE A 63 -8.22 14.59 15.74
C PHE A 63 -8.38 15.91 16.51
N SER A 64 -8.86 15.88 17.76
CA SER A 64 -9.04 17.10 18.55
C SER A 64 -7.70 17.82 18.79
N VAL A 65 -7.77 19.15 18.70
CA VAL A 65 -6.67 20.07 18.98
C VAL A 65 -7.20 21.10 19.96
N GLU A 66 -6.61 21.14 21.16
CA GLU A 66 -7.01 22.02 22.26
C GLU A 66 -5.95 23.08 22.50
N TRP A 67 -6.38 24.29 22.87
CA TRP A 67 -5.48 25.38 23.24
C TRP A 67 -5.39 25.43 24.77
N GLY A 68 -4.25 25.01 25.33
CA GLY A 68 -3.98 25.05 26.76
C GLY A 68 -3.15 26.26 27.17
N ALA A 69 -2.97 26.46 28.48
CA ALA A 69 -2.20 27.58 29.05
C ALA A 69 -0.71 27.62 28.61
N GLY A 70 -0.20 26.53 28.00
CA GLY A 70 1.16 26.42 27.47
C GLY A 70 1.25 26.24 25.94
N GLY A 71 0.17 26.43 25.19
CA GLY A 71 0.15 26.33 23.71
C GLY A 71 -0.83 25.30 23.14
N VAL A 72 -0.65 24.96 21.86
CA VAL A 72 -1.47 23.98 21.14
C VAL A 72 -1.17 22.56 21.64
N ILE A 73 -2.18 21.90 22.18
CA ILE A 73 -2.12 20.53 22.67
C ILE A 73 -2.93 19.63 21.72
N TRP A 74 -2.24 18.69 21.09
CA TRP A 74 -2.85 17.65 20.26
C TRP A 74 -3.47 16.59 21.19
N SER A 75 -4.70 16.85 21.67
CA SER A 75 -5.37 16.00 22.68
C SER A 75 -5.96 14.71 22.08
N GLY A 76 -6.24 14.70 20.78
CA GLY A 76 -6.81 13.55 20.09
C GLY A 76 -5.87 12.34 20.06
N SER A 77 -6.38 11.16 20.40
CA SER A 77 -5.60 9.92 20.45
C SER A 77 -5.00 9.53 19.09
N ALA A 78 -5.62 9.94 17.98
CA ALA A 78 -5.13 9.64 16.64
C ALA A 78 -3.79 10.34 16.34
N TRP A 79 -3.54 11.52 16.92
CA TRP A 79 -2.31 12.27 16.69
C TRP A 79 -1.06 11.53 17.18
N ARG A 80 -1.14 10.91 18.36
CA ARG A 80 -0.03 10.12 18.89
C ARG A 80 0.29 8.93 18.00
N SER A 81 -0.73 8.13 17.64
CA SER A 81 -0.54 6.97 16.77
C SER A 81 -0.02 7.36 15.39
N PHE A 82 -0.57 8.43 14.80
CA PHE A 82 -0.13 8.94 13.50
C PHE A 82 1.36 9.30 13.50
N TRP A 83 1.80 10.09 14.50
CA TRP A 83 3.21 10.48 14.58
C TRP A 83 4.14 9.30 14.82
N THR A 84 3.77 8.37 15.70
CA THR A 84 4.57 7.16 15.93
C THR A 84 4.72 6.34 14.64
N THR A 85 3.65 6.10 13.91
CA THR A 85 3.72 5.34 12.65
C THR A 85 4.55 6.07 11.59
N LEU A 86 4.36 7.39 11.46
CA LEU A 86 5.07 8.19 10.48
C LEU A 86 6.57 8.26 10.78
N GLU A 87 6.94 8.43 12.05
CA GLU A 87 8.33 8.43 12.49
C GLU A 87 9.00 7.08 12.17
N LEU A 88 8.38 5.97 12.58
CA LEU A 88 8.89 4.62 12.31
C LEU A 88 9.01 4.35 10.81
N ALA A 89 7.99 4.70 10.01
CA ALA A 89 8.01 4.51 8.56
C ALA A 89 9.09 5.36 7.89
N SER A 90 9.27 6.61 8.34
CA SER A 90 10.27 7.53 7.79
C SER A 90 11.70 7.06 8.04
N LEU A 91 11.94 6.37 9.16
CA LEU A 91 13.24 5.79 9.47
C LEU A 91 13.46 4.46 8.74
N ALA A 92 12.44 3.61 8.67
CA ALA A 92 12.53 2.29 8.04
C ALA A 92 12.67 2.38 6.52
N ALA A 93 11.88 3.23 5.86
CA ALA A 93 11.84 3.35 4.40
C ALA A 93 13.22 3.58 3.74
N PRO A 94 14.06 4.54 4.17
CA PRO A 94 15.37 4.76 3.55
C PRO A 94 16.34 3.60 3.81
N LEU A 95 16.26 2.95 4.98
CA LEU A 95 17.10 1.79 5.28
C LEU A 95 16.73 0.60 4.39
N THR A 96 15.43 0.32 4.24
CA THR A 96 14.93 -0.72 3.33
C THR A 96 15.30 -0.40 1.88
N ALA A 97 15.13 0.85 1.45
CA ALA A 97 15.49 1.28 0.10
C ALA A 97 16.99 1.15 -0.16
N ALA A 98 17.85 1.55 0.80
CA ALA A 98 19.30 1.44 0.68
C ALA A 98 19.74 -0.03 0.54
N LEU A 99 19.18 -0.93 1.35
CA LEU A 99 19.46 -2.37 1.25
C LEU A 99 18.96 -2.98 -0.06
N GLY A 100 17.76 -2.60 -0.51
CA GLY A 100 17.22 -3.03 -1.80
C GLY A 100 18.08 -2.57 -2.98
N LEU A 101 18.49 -1.29 -2.97
CA LEU A 101 19.38 -0.71 -3.99
C LEU A 101 20.76 -1.36 -3.99
N LEU A 102 21.33 -1.62 -2.81
CA LEU A 102 22.64 -2.26 -2.67
C LEU A 102 22.60 -3.71 -3.18
N THR A 103 21.55 -4.45 -2.82
CA THR A 103 21.30 -5.81 -3.33
C THR A 103 21.20 -5.81 -4.85
N ALA A 104 20.38 -4.93 -5.43
CA ALA A 104 20.25 -4.79 -6.88
C ALA A 104 21.58 -4.40 -7.55
N TYR A 105 22.34 -3.48 -6.95
CA TYR A 105 23.64 -3.05 -7.46
C TYR A 105 24.65 -4.20 -7.50
N LEU A 106 24.76 -4.98 -6.43
CA LEU A 106 25.68 -6.13 -6.35
C LEU A 106 25.32 -7.19 -7.38
N VAL A 107 24.03 -7.55 -7.49
CA VAL A 107 23.57 -8.55 -8.47
C VAL A 107 23.84 -8.10 -9.90
N VAL A 108 23.57 -6.83 -10.25
CA VAL A 108 23.73 -6.36 -11.63
C VAL A 108 25.20 -6.14 -12.00
N ARG A 109 26.02 -5.60 -11.10
CA ARG A 109 27.37 -5.10 -11.45
C ARG A 109 28.53 -5.95 -10.97
N GLN A 110 28.34 -6.90 -10.06
CA GLN A 110 29.41 -7.76 -9.56
C GLN A 110 29.22 -9.22 -10.00
N ARG A 111 30.33 -9.89 -10.32
CA ARG A 111 30.37 -11.35 -10.54
C ARG A 111 31.06 -11.97 -9.33
N PHE A 112 30.29 -12.64 -8.46
CA PHE A 112 30.78 -13.31 -7.25
C PHE A 112 30.38 -14.79 -7.25
N VAL A 113 31.19 -15.62 -6.58
CA VAL A 113 30.90 -17.05 -6.41
C VAL A 113 29.66 -17.19 -5.52
N GLY A 114 28.61 -17.85 -6.01
CA GLY A 114 27.31 -17.98 -5.31
C GLY A 114 26.20 -17.02 -5.79
N ARG A 115 26.45 -16.21 -6.83
CA ARG A 115 25.47 -15.28 -7.41
C ARG A 115 24.12 -15.92 -7.77
N THR A 116 24.10 -17.13 -8.33
CA THR A 116 22.87 -17.83 -8.71
C THR A 116 21.99 -18.21 -7.51
N ALA A 117 22.60 -18.61 -6.38
CA ALA A 117 21.85 -18.91 -5.16
C ALA A 117 21.28 -17.62 -4.52
N PHE A 118 22.04 -16.53 -4.60
CA PHE A 118 21.62 -15.21 -4.11
C PHE A 118 20.52 -14.58 -4.98
N GLU A 119 20.62 -14.71 -6.31
CA GLU A 119 19.57 -14.34 -7.27
C GLU A 119 18.28 -15.12 -6.98
N PHE A 120 18.36 -16.43 -6.72
CA PHE A 120 17.20 -17.26 -6.39
C PHE A 120 16.52 -16.85 -5.07
N THR A 121 17.29 -16.43 -4.07
CA THR A 121 16.73 -16.02 -2.76
C THR A 121 16.07 -14.64 -2.81
N THR A 122 16.43 -13.82 -3.80
CA THR A 122 15.96 -12.43 -3.94
C THR A 122 14.77 -12.30 -4.92
N MET A 123 14.42 -13.37 -5.64
CA MET A 123 13.25 -13.44 -6.54
C MET A 123 11.99 -13.90 -5.80
#